data_AF-A0A0X4ETW3-F1
#
_entry.id   AF-A0A0X4ETW3-F1
#
_cell.length_a   1.000
_cell.length_b   1.000
_cell.length_c   1.000
_cell.angle_alpha   90.00
_cell.angle_beta   90.00
_cell.angle_gamma   90.00
#
_symmetry.space_group_name_H-M   'P 1'
#
loop_
_entity.id
_entity.type
_entity.pdbx_description
1 polymer ?
#
loop_
_entity_poly.entity_id
_entity_poly.type
_entity_poly.pdbx_seq_one_letter_code
_entity_poly.pdbx_strand_id
1 'polypeptide(L)'
;MNNQLPANFLWGNSVSSMQTEGAWNEGGKGMSVYDIREAGENISDWKVATDSYHRYREDFDLMQDLGMNCYRFQISWSRVCPQGDGEFNDEGIAFYDRFIDDLIARGIEPMVCLYHFDMPLALAQEYNGFNDRRVMDAFIRYGKKMIDCYGDRVKYWLTFNEQNIFHMPEAFRISGYMKGEKTLRELYELQHHTMVAHMSLTEYLHQTKPGQLMGGMLAHQLIYPATCKPCDIFCAQQYDEFLNQNLLRVFAGQGYSPAVMAVVEQEGFGDIYRAEDLALFARTKNDYMAFSYYASKTLDSDAIPEGTPVNYYLLHGEKNNPYLKATEWNWQIDPLGFRTIITRYANDWRLPVFPIENGIGVIESWDGINPIDDTYRIDYHRAHIEAMKAAMFEDGAEVIGYLGWGLIDILSSQGDMRKRYGVVYVNRENHDLKDLKRVPKKSYAWLKQVIHTNGREM
;
A
#
# COMPACT_ATOMS: atom_id res chain seq x y z
N MET A 1 -26.80 -16.26 12.94
CA MET A 1 -25.48 -16.84 12.65
C MET A 1 -24.45 -16.08 13.50
N ASN A 2 -23.43 -16.75 14.01
CA ASN A 2 -22.49 -16.15 14.96
C ASN A 2 -21.48 -15.28 14.18
N ASN A 3 -21.84 -14.02 13.90
CA ASN A 3 -21.04 -13.05 13.10
C ASN A 3 -19.87 -12.46 13.90
N GLN A 4 -19.24 -13.26 14.76
CA GLN A 4 -18.12 -12.84 15.60
C GLN A 4 -16.81 -13.08 14.86
N LEU A 5 -16.00 -12.04 14.71
CA LEU A 5 -14.68 -12.15 14.10
C LEU A 5 -13.76 -13.05 14.95
N PRO A 6 -12.73 -13.66 14.35
CA PRO A 6 -11.73 -14.44 15.07
C PRO A 6 -11.16 -13.67 16.28
N ALA A 7 -10.87 -14.38 17.37
CA ALA A 7 -10.33 -13.74 18.58
C ALA A 7 -8.95 -13.08 18.34
N ASN A 8 -8.21 -13.57 17.36
CA ASN A 8 -6.92 -13.06 16.92
C ASN A 8 -7.01 -12.14 15.68
N PHE A 9 -8.20 -11.62 15.36
CA PHE A 9 -8.38 -10.69 14.24
C PHE A 9 -7.57 -9.40 14.47
N LEU A 10 -6.84 -8.97 13.46
CA LEU A 10 -6.00 -7.77 13.55
C LEU A 10 -6.79 -6.51 13.16
N TRP A 11 -6.95 -5.60 14.10
CA TRP A 11 -7.51 -4.26 13.90
C TRP A 11 -6.41 -3.23 13.97
N GLY A 12 -6.33 -2.34 12.97
CA GLY A 12 -5.22 -1.40 12.98
C GLY A 12 -5.25 -0.26 12.00
N ASN A 13 -4.11 0.40 11.94
CA ASN A 13 -3.84 1.55 11.08
C ASN A 13 -2.65 1.23 10.16
N SER A 14 -2.63 1.88 9.01
CA SER A 14 -1.63 1.70 7.96
C SER A 14 -1.19 3.07 7.45
N VAL A 15 0.12 3.29 7.42
CA VAL A 15 0.73 4.54 6.96
C VAL A 15 2.03 4.28 6.21
N SER A 16 2.60 5.36 5.71
CA SER A 16 3.91 5.42 5.07
C SER A 16 4.78 6.52 5.72
N SER A 17 6.10 6.38 5.59
CA SER A 17 7.07 7.24 6.29
C SER A 17 6.97 8.70 5.81
N MET A 18 6.98 8.93 4.49
CA MET A 18 6.92 10.27 3.90
C MET A 18 5.60 10.99 4.18
N GLN A 19 4.49 10.28 4.40
CA GLN A 19 3.20 10.90 4.69
C GLN A 19 3.04 11.29 6.18
N THR A 20 3.91 10.80 7.07
CA THR A 20 3.73 10.91 8.53
C THR A 20 4.96 11.40 9.30
N GLU A 21 6.16 10.88 9.02
CA GLU A 21 7.32 11.05 9.89
C GLU A 21 7.81 12.50 9.96
N GLY A 22 8.05 13.13 8.81
CA GLY A 22 8.80 14.39 8.77
C GLY A 22 10.28 14.18 9.12
N ALA A 23 10.87 15.17 9.80
CA ALA A 23 12.27 15.15 10.22
C ALA A 23 13.22 14.76 9.06
N TRP A 24 12.95 15.36 7.89
CA TRP A 24 13.46 14.91 6.59
C TRP A 24 14.99 14.89 6.48
N ASN A 25 15.68 15.71 7.29
CA ASN A 25 17.13 15.90 7.34
C ASN A 25 17.73 15.68 8.74
N GLU A 26 17.02 14.99 9.64
CA GLU A 26 17.49 14.72 10.99
C GLU A 26 18.08 13.31 11.14
N GLY A 27 18.94 13.14 12.15
CA GLY A 27 19.55 11.85 12.51
C GLY A 27 20.31 11.16 11.38
N GLY A 28 20.95 11.95 10.50
CA GLY A 28 21.72 11.44 9.36
C GLY A 28 20.90 10.92 8.18
N LYS A 29 19.57 11.12 8.16
CA LYS A 29 18.71 10.73 7.03
C LYS A 29 19.18 11.40 5.71
N GLY A 30 19.32 10.59 4.66
CA GLY A 30 19.55 11.07 3.31
C GLY A 30 18.28 11.60 2.64
N MET A 31 18.44 12.29 1.52
CA MET A 31 17.29 12.74 0.73
C MET A 31 16.61 11.55 0.04
N SER A 32 15.29 11.59 0.00
CA SER A 32 14.43 10.77 -0.85
C SER A 32 13.94 11.58 -2.05
N VAL A 33 13.32 10.92 -3.01
CA VAL A 33 12.65 11.57 -4.14
C VAL A 33 11.49 12.49 -3.74
N TYR A 34 10.97 12.38 -2.51
CA TYR A 34 9.94 13.29 -1.99
C TYR A 34 10.52 14.60 -1.45
N ASP A 35 11.77 14.58 -0.97
CA ASP A 35 12.39 15.74 -0.32
C ASP A 35 12.72 16.88 -1.31
N ILE A 36 12.72 16.58 -2.61
CA ILE A 36 12.87 17.56 -3.70
C ILE A 36 11.54 18.02 -4.30
N ARG A 37 10.40 17.49 -3.85
CA ARG A 37 9.10 17.91 -4.36
C ARG A 37 8.73 19.25 -3.72
N GLU A 38 8.47 20.22 -4.59
CA GLU A 38 8.06 21.55 -4.16
C GLU A 38 6.58 21.58 -3.78
N ALA A 39 6.25 22.44 -2.83
CA ALA A 39 4.86 22.75 -2.50
C ALA A 39 4.17 23.43 -3.72
N GLY A 40 2.90 23.11 -3.92
CA GLY A 40 2.05 23.71 -4.94
C GLY A 40 0.80 24.33 -4.32
N GLU A 41 -0.13 24.87 -5.12
CA GLU A 41 -1.35 25.51 -4.59
C GLU A 41 -2.08 24.62 -3.57
N ASN A 42 -2.25 23.34 -3.92
CA ASN A 42 -2.97 22.34 -3.13
C ASN A 42 -2.07 21.21 -2.60
N ILE A 43 -0.75 21.41 -2.63
CA ILE A 43 0.25 20.39 -2.32
C ILE A 43 1.19 20.94 -1.26
N SER A 44 1.27 20.27 -0.11
CA SER A 44 2.25 20.55 0.94
C SER A 44 3.65 20.11 0.52
N ASP A 45 4.68 20.67 1.15
CA ASP A 45 5.98 20.00 1.17
C ASP A 45 5.94 18.73 2.05
N TRP A 46 7.00 17.94 1.97
CA TRP A 46 7.09 16.64 2.64
C TRP A 46 8.00 16.67 3.87
N LYS A 47 8.45 17.86 4.29
CA LYS A 47 9.57 18.01 5.24
C LYS A 47 9.17 17.73 6.69
N VAL A 48 7.96 18.14 7.06
CA VAL A 48 7.41 17.96 8.42
C VAL A 48 6.32 16.90 8.46
N ALA A 49 5.55 16.74 7.38
CA ALA A 49 4.39 15.85 7.37
C ALA A 49 3.53 16.06 8.64
N THR A 50 3.16 15.00 9.36
CA THR A 50 2.44 15.12 10.64
C THR A 50 3.34 14.99 11.86
N ASP A 51 4.66 15.09 11.67
CA ASP A 51 5.69 15.10 12.72
C ASP A 51 5.68 13.84 13.60
N SER A 52 5.31 12.70 13.01
CA SER A 52 5.26 11.43 13.75
C SER A 52 6.67 10.99 14.21
N TYR A 53 7.75 11.40 13.53
CA TYR A 53 9.11 11.11 13.99
C TYR A 53 9.35 11.56 15.44
N HIS A 54 8.82 12.72 15.82
CA HIS A 54 8.91 13.24 17.19
C HIS A 54 7.73 12.82 18.08
N ARG A 55 6.56 12.57 17.48
CA ARG A 55 5.26 12.44 18.18
C ARG A 55 4.65 11.05 18.17
N TYR A 56 5.31 10.04 17.60
CA TYR A 56 4.70 8.72 17.42
C TYR A 56 4.18 8.09 18.73
N ARG A 57 4.74 8.44 19.89
CA ARG A 57 4.23 7.94 21.17
C ARG A 57 2.81 8.43 21.48
N GLU A 58 2.49 9.69 21.16
CA GLU A 58 1.12 10.22 21.25
C GLU A 58 0.20 9.48 20.27
N ASP A 59 0.68 9.24 19.05
CA ASP A 59 -0.07 8.49 18.04
C ASP A 59 -0.33 7.03 18.50
N PHE A 60 0.65 6.39 19.15
CA PHE A 60 0.52 5.03 19.67
C PHE A 60 -0.42 4.93 20.87
N ASP A 61 -0.41 5.93 21.74
CA ASP A 61 -1.33 6.00 22.88
C ASP A 61 -2.79 6.11 22.39
N LEU A 62 -3.03 6.87 21.31
CA LEU A 62 -4.35 6.94 20.64
C LEU A 62 -4.73 5.59 19.99
N MET A 63 -3.80 4.92 19.34
CA MET A 63 -4.05 3.58 18.76
C MET A 63 -4.37 2.54 19.85
N GLN A 64 -3.64 2.57 20.97
CA GLN A 64 -3.92 1.71 22.11
C GLN A 64 -5.31 2.00 22.72
N ASP A 65 -5.67 3.28 22.87
CA ASP A 65 -6.99 3.68 23.39
C ASP A 65 -8.14 3.21 22.46
N LEU A 66 -7.96 3.30 21.15
CA LEU A 66 -8.89 2.74 20.15
C LEU A 66 -9.03 1.21 20.26
N GLY A 67 -8.04 0.53 20.86
CA GLY A 67 -7.97 -0.93 20.96
C GLY A 67 -7.29 -1.59 19.75
N MET A 68 -6.59 -0.82 18.92
CA MET A 68 -5.83 -1.37 17.79
C MET A 68 -4.74 -2.32 18.30
N ASN A 69 -4.56 -3.42 17.60
CA ASN A 69 -3.59 -4.46 17.93
C ASN A 69 -2.60 -4.74 16.78
N CYS A 70 -2.66 -3.96 15.70
CA CYS A 70 -1.71 -4.03 14.59
C CYS A 70 -1.45 -2.63 14.04
N TYR A 71 -0.21 -2.36 13.67
CA TYR A 71 0.16 -1.11 13.01
C TYR A 71 1.15 -1.38 11.88
N ARG A 72 0.72 -1.06 10.66
CA ARG A 72 1.57 -1.14 9.48
C ARG A 72 2.21 0.21 9.19
N PHE A 73 3.53 0.22 9.17
CA PHE A 73 4.33 1.40 8.83
C PHE A 73 5.42 1.04 7.84
N GLN A 74 6.02 2.06 7.24
CA GLN A 74 7.14 1.89 6.35
C GLN A 74 8.44 2.29 7.04
N ILE A 75 9.50 1.50 6.85
CA ILE A 75 10.87 1.96 7.12
C ILE A 75 11.30 2.86 5.96
N SER A 76 11.69 4.10 6.24
CA SER A 76 12.26 4.97 5.22
C SER A 76 13.67 4.51 4.86
N TRP A 77 13.84 4.05 3.62
CA TRP A 77 15.11 3.54 3.12
C TRP A 77 16.21 4.60 3.25
N SER A 78 15.91 5.85 2.89
CA SER A 78 16.85 6.98 3.00
C SER A 78 17.25 7.31 4.45
N ARG A 79 16.46 6.91 5.46
CA ARG A 79 16.81 7.10 6.87
C ARG A 79 17.86 6.10 7.33
N VAL A 80 17.72 4.83 6.94
CA VAL A 80 18.62 3.75 7.39
C VAL A 80 19.81 3.52 6.44
N CYS A 81 19.72 3.96 5.20
CA CYS A 81 20.80 3.90 4.21
C CYS A 81 20.78 5.20 3.38
N PRO A 82 21.47 6.27 3.82
CA PRO A 82 21.32 7.62 3.27
C PRO A 82 21.61 7.76 1.76
N GLN A 83 22.58 7.00 1.24
CA GLN A 83 22.90 6.96 -0.20
C GLN A 83 22.11 5.87 -0.95
N GLY A 84 21.23 5.16 -0.26
CA GLY A 84 20.46 4.02 -0.77
C GLY A 84 21.26 2.73 -0.93
N ASP A 85 22.51 2.83 -1.39
CA ASP A 85 23.52 1.78 -1.30
C ASP A 85 24.83 2.33 -0.73
N GLY A 86 25.51 1.57 0.13
CA GLY A 86 26.63 2.04 0.95
C GLY A 86 26.40 1.86 2.45
N GLU A 87 27.06 2.68 3.28
CA GLU A 87 27.02 2.55 4.74
C GLU A 87 25.62 2.74 5.31
N PHE A 88 25.26 1.85 6.25
CA PHE A 88 24.02 1.97 6.99
C PHE A 88 24.15 3.05 8.07
N ASN A 89 23.03 3.72 8.36
CA ASN A 89 22.92 4.74 9.38
C ASN A 89 22.37 4.13 10.67
N ASP A 90 23.25 3.91 11.65
CA ASP A 90 22.90 3.33 12.95
C ASP A 90 21.87 4.17 13.73
N GLU A 91 21.85 5.50 13.56
CA GLU A 91 20.87 6.35 14.23
C GLU A 91 19.45 6.12 13.66
N GLY A 92 19.35 6.01 12.33
CA GLY A 92 18.10 5.67 11.66
C GLY A 92 17.59 4.27 12.03
N ILE A 93 18.51 3.30 12.15
CA ILE A 93 18.17 1.95 12.62
C ILE A 93 17.69 1.98 14.07
N ALA A 94 18.40 2.70 14.94
CA ALA A 94 18.02 2.83 16.35
C ALA A 94 16.68 3.56 16.55
N PHE A 95 16.29 4.45 15.63
CA PHE A 95 14.95 5.04 15.64
C PHE A 95 13.86 3.98 15.45
N TYR A 96 13.93 3.17 14.40
CA TYR A 96 12.93 2.13 14.14
C TYR A 96 12.97 1.01 15.17
N ASP A 97 14.14 0.71 15.75
CA ASP A 97 14.26 -0.21 16.89
C ASP A 97 13.38 0.24 18.07
N ARG A 98 13.53 1.50 18.51
CA ARG A 98 12.70 2.08 19.58
C ARG A 98 11.23 2.20 19.17
N PHE A 99 10.95 2.53 17.91
CA PHE A 99 9.60 2.63 17.38
C PHE A 99 8.86 1.28 17.47
N ILE A 100 9.53 0.18 17.08
CA ILE A 100 9.01 -1.17 17.17
C ILE A 100 8.81 -1.60 18.63
N ASP A 101 9.79 -1.34 19.50
CA ASP A 101 9.65 -1.67 20.93
C ASP A 101 8.50 -0.90 21.59
N ASP A 102 8.31 0.37 21.25
CA ASP A 102 7.22 1.19 21.77
C ASP A 102 5.83 0.70 21.29
N LEU A 103 5.72 0.10 20.10
CA LEU A 103 4.49 -0.58 19.63
C LEU A 103 4.23 -1.87 20.42
N ILE A 104 5.23 -2.73 20.53
CA ILE A 104 5.13 -4.04 21.19
C ILE A 104 4.79 -3.83 22.68
N ALA A 105 5.40 -2.84 23.34
CA ALA A 105 5.11 -2.50 24.72
C ALA A 105 3.64 -2.12 24.96
N ARG A 106 2.92 -1.68 23.91
CA ARG A 106 1.50 -1.35 23.94
C ARG A 106 0.58 -2.49 23.50
N GLY A 107 1.15 -3.65 23.14
CA GLY A 107 0.41 -4.79 22.61
C GLY A 107 -0.03 -4.60 21.15
N ILE A 108 0.67 -3.74 20.40
CA ILE A 108 0.39 -3.46 19.00
C ILE A 108 1.42 -4.23 18.16
N GLU A 109 0.96 -5.18 17.35
CA GLU A 109 1.79 -5.97 16.43
C GLU A 109 2.36 -5.07 15.33
N PRO A 110 3.69 -4.96 15.19
CA PRO A 110 4.30 -4.21 14.11
C PRO A 110 4.20 -4.98 12.80
N MET A 111 3.80 -4.27 11.74
CA MET A 111 3.86 -4.77 10.37
C MET A 111 4.75 -3.84 9.53
N VAL A 112 5.86 -4.37 9.02
CA VAL A 112 6.86 -3.56 8.29
C VAL A 112 6.63 -3.63 6.80
N CYS A 113 6.56 -2.46 6.16
CA CYS A 113 6.72 -2.30 4.72
C CYS A 113 8.10 -1.71 4.41
N LEU A 114 8.85 -2.33 3.49
CA LEU A 114 10.21 -1.89 3.16
C LEU A 114 10.23 -0.74 2.15
N TYR A 115 9.24 -0.64 1.26
CA TYR A 115 9.18 0.40 0.22
C TYR A 115 7.76 0.91 -0.02
N HIS A 116 7.58 2.22 0.21
CA HIS A 116 6.37 2.95 -0.16
C HIS A 116 6.75 4.23 -0.93
N PHE A 117 7.33 4.03 -2.12
CA PHE A 117 7.61 5.05 -3.13
C PHE A 117 8.72 6.07 -2.79
N ASP A 118 9.33 6.01 -1.60
CA ASP A 118 10.28 7.00 -1.05
C ASP A 118 11.76 6.70 -1.37
N MET A 119 12.06 6.31 -2.62
CA MET A 119 13.42 5.96 -3.04
C MET A 119 14.47 7.00 -2.59
N PRO A 120 15.63 6.55 -2.07
CA PRO A 120 16.79 7.42 -1.87
C PRO A 120 17.15 8.18 -3.14
N LEU A 121 17.26 9.50 -3.04
CA LEU A 121 17.47 10.40 -4.18
C LEU A 121 18.76 10.07 -4.94
N ALA A 122 19.80 9.63 -4.22
CA ALA A 122 21.07 9.21 -4.83
C ALA A 122 20.86 8.08 -5.86
N LEU A 123 20.11 7.03 -5.52
CA LEU A 123 19.80 5.94 -6.44
C LEU A 123 18.96 6.39 -7.64
N ALA A 124 17.99 7.27 -7.40
CA ALA A 124 17.15 7.84 -8.46
C ALA A 124 17.98 8.68 -9.45
N GLN A 125 18.93 9.48 -8.96
CA GLN A 125 19.77 10.34 -9.80
C GLN A 125 20.85 9.56 -10.55
N GLU A 126 21.53 8.65 -9.86
CA GLU A 126 22.66 7.91 -10.41
C GLU A 126 22.22 6.80 -11.36
N TYR A 127 21.20 6.02 -10.94
CA TYR A 127 20.79 4.78 -11.61
C TYR A 127 19.36 4.81 -12.16
N ASN A 128 18.66 5.94 -12.10
CA ASN A 128 17.29 6.06 -12.61
C ASN A 128 16.28 5.12 -11.91
N GLY A 129 16.55 4.78 -10.65
CA GLY A 129 15.69 3.96 -9.82
C GLY A 129 15.55 2.50 -10.29
N PHE A 130 14.38 1.89 -10.06
CA PHE A 130 14.19 0.44 -10.26
C PHE A 130 14.29 -0.03 -11.72
N ASN A 131 14.45 0.88 -12.69
CA ASN A 131 14.81 0.48 -14.07
C ASN A 131 16.21 -0.13 -14.16
N ASP A 132 17.08 0.10 -13.18
CA ASP A 132 18.43 -0.49 -13.14
C ASP A 132 18.52 -1.63 -12.12
N ARG A 133 19.06 -2.78 -12.55
CA ARG A 133 19.25 -3.96 -11.67
C ARG A 133 20.15 -3.67 -10.46
N ARG A 134 21.05 -2.69 -10.53
CA ARG A 134 21.86 -2.30 -9.35
C ARG A 134 21.00 -1.73 -8.23
N VAL A 135 19.92 -1.02 -8.56
CA VAL A 135 18.95 -0.51 -7.56
C VAL A 135 18.12 -1.64 -6.97
N MET A 136 17.78 -2.65 -7.78
CA MET A 136 17.17 -3.89 -7.31
C MET A 136 18.09 -4.61 -6.29
N ASP A 137 19.37 -4.78 -6.60
CA ASP A 137 20.35 -5.40 -5.71
C ASP A 137 20.56 -4.60 -4.42
N ALA A 138 20.64 -3.26 -4.53
CA ALA A 138 20.71 -2.36 -3.38
C ALA A 138 19.48 -2.49 -2.46
N PHE A 139 18.28 -2.59 -3.06
CA PHE A 139 17.05 -2.80 -2.29
C PHE A 139 17.04 -4.15 -1.58
N ILE A 140 17.51 -5.22 -2.24
CA ILE A 140 17.67 -6.54 -1.61
C ILE A 140 18.65 -6.45 -0.43
N ARG A 141 19.79 -5.77 -0.58
CA ARG A 141 20.77 -5.57 0.49
C ARG A 141 20.17 -4.82 1.68
N TYR A 142 19.44 -3.73 1.43
CA TYR A 142 18.73 -2.98 2.46
C TYR A 142 17.67 -3.84 3.16
N GLY A 143 16.83 -4.55 2.40
CA GLY A 143 15.76 -5.39 2.95
C GLY A 143 16.32 -6.51 3.83
N LYS A 144 17.40 -7.18 3.41
CA LYS A 144 18.09 -8.20 4.22
C LYS A 144 18.57 -7.61 5.55
N LYS A 145 19.22 -6.43 5.52
CA LYS A 145 19.67 -5.75 6.73
C LYS A 145 18.52 -5.42 7.69
N MET A 146 17.37 -4.95 7.18
CA MET A 146 16.20 -4.66 8.02
C MET A 146 15.58 -5.93 8.61
N ILE A 147 15.51 -7.01 7.84
CA ILE A 147 15.06 -8.33 8.32
C ILE A 147 16.00 -8.84 9.42
N ASP A 148 17.31 -8.69 9.26
CA ASP A 148 18.28 -9.10 10.28
C ASP A 148 18.11 -8.29 11.58
N CYS A 149 17.87 -6.98 11.47
CA CYS A 149 17.69 -6.09 12.63
C CYS A 149 16.37 -6.31 13.38
N TYR A 150 15.26 -6.54 12.67
CA TYR A 150 13.92 -6.49 13.28
C TYR A 150 13.12 -7.79 13.18
N GLY A 151 13.55 -8.74 12.34
CA GLY A 151 12.84 -9.98 12.06
C GLY A 151 12.63 -10.91 13.25
N ASP A 152 13.31 -10.69 14.37
CA ASP A 152 13.05 -11.45 15.62
C ASP A 152 11.80 -10.96 16.38
N ARG A 153 11.33 -9.74 16.08
CA ARG A 153 10.20 -9.08 16.76
C ARG A 153 9.06 -8.69 15.83
N VAL A 154 9.31 -8.63 14.52
CA VAL A 154 8.30 -8.26 13.51
C VAL A 154 7.85 -9.52 12.78
N LYS A 155 6.55 -9.84 12.91
CA LYS A 155 5.97 -11.01 12.26
C LYS A 155 5.52 -10.76 10.84
N TYR A 156 4.88 -9.63 10.57
CA TYR A 156 4.27 -9.34 9.27
C TYR A 156 5.14 -8.40 8.45
N TRP A 157 5.54 -8.86 7.27
CA TRP A 157 6.40 -8.12 6.35
C TRP A 157 5.75 -7.90 5.00
N LEU A 158 6.07 -6.77 4.38
CA LEU A 158 5.86 -6.45 2.98
C LEU A 158 7.14 -5.86 2.41
N THR A 159 7.49 -6.21 1.18
CA THR A 159 8.58 -5.52 0.49
C THR A 159 8.07 -4.23 -0.15
N PHE A 160 7.15 -4.33 -1.12
CA PHE A 160 6.60 -3.22 -1.88
C PHE A 160 5.15 -2.97 -1.48
N ASN A 161 4.80 -1.71 -1.25
CA ASN A 161 3.41 -1.28 -1.29
C ASN A 161 2.91 -1.24 -2.74
N GLU A 162 1.67 -1.67 -2.95
CA GLU A 162 0.91 -1.53 -4.21
C GLU A 162 1.72 -1.95 -5.44
N GLN A 163 2.26 -3.17 -5.40
CA GLN A 163 3.28 -3.62 -6.35
C GLN A 163 2.78 -3.69 -7.81
N ASN A 164 1.47 -3.86 -8.03
CA ASN A 164 0.88 -3.80 -9.37
C ASN A 164 1.03 -2.42 -10.04
N ILE A 165 1.21 -1.34 -9.27
CA ILE A 165 1.43 0.00 -9.84
C ILE A 165 2.74 0.05 -10.65
N PHE A 166 3.71 -0.84 -10.37
CA PHE A 166 4.94 -0.95 -11.15
C PHE A 166 4.74 -1.53 -12.55
N HIS A 167 3.51 -1.93 -12.91
CA HIS A 167 3.14 -2.45 -14.22
C HIS A 167 2.10 -1.56 -14.93
N MET A 168 1.95 -0.30 -14.50
CA MET A 168 1.14 0.74 -15.18
C MET A 168 1.92 2.08 -15.23
N PRO A 169 1.49 3.08 -16.02
CA PRO A 169 2.25 4.32 -16.26
C PRO A 169 2.71 5.07 -15.00
N GLU A 170 1.95 4.94 -13.91
CA GLU A 170 2.25 5.50 -12.59
C GLU A 170 3.56 4.97 -12.01
N ALA A 171 4.05 3.80 -12.47
CA ALA A 171 5.34 3.22 -12.11
C ALA A 171 6.48 4.24 -12.21
N PHE A 172 6.52 5.03 -13.29
CA PHE A 172 7.57 6.04 -13.52
C PHE A 172 7.57 7.17 -12.49
N ARG A 173 6.50 7.35 -11.72
CA ARG A 173 6.46 8.34 -10.62
C ARG A 173 6.92 7.75 -9.30
N ILE A 174 6.75 6.43 -9.11
CA ILE A 174 6.93 5.76 -7.82
C ILE A 174 8.20 4.92 -7.73
N SER A 175 8.88 4.68 -8.86
CA SER A 175 10.07 3.83 -8.95
C SER A 175 11.39 4.57 -8.82
N GLY A 176 11.36 5.89 -8.60
CA GLY A 176 12.55 6.76 -8.64
C GLY A 176 13.08 7.02 -10.04
N TYR A 177 12.27 6.82 -11.07
CA TYR A 177 12.59 7.15 -12.45
C TYR A 177 12.62 8.67 -12.66
N MET A 178 13.75 9.18 -13.16
CA MET A 178 14.02 10.61 -13.33
C MET A 178 14.26 11.02 -14.79
N LYS A 179 14.68 10.09 -15.65
CA LYS A 179 15.07 10.35 -17.05
C LYS A 179 14.70 9.18 -17.97
N GLY A 180 14.45 9.49 -19.24
CA GLY A 180 14.15 8.50 -20.29
C GLY A 180 12.75 8.71 -20.90
N GLU A 181 12.34 7.78 -21.76
CA GLU A 181 11.17 7.95 -22.64
C GLU A 181 9.86 7.34 -22.09
N LYS A 182 9.92 6.55 -21.02
CA LYS A 182 8.76 5.90 -20.40
C LYS A 182 8.10 4.89 -21.33
N THR A 183 8.94 4.08 -21.97
CA THR A 183 8.54 3.06 -22.94
C THR A 183 7.84 1.87 -22.27
N LEU A 184 7.10 1.08 -23.06
CA LEU A 184 6.52 -0.18 -22.59
C LEU A 184 7.60 -1.13 -22.06
N ARG A 185 8.77 -1.17 -22.70
CA ARG A 185 9.90 -1.99 -22.25
C ARG A 185 10.36 -1.59 -20.85
N GLU A 186 10.57 -0.31 -20.61
CA GLU A 186 10.98 0.21 -19.30
C GLU A 186 9.93 -0.10 -18.21
N LEU A 187 8.65 -0.16 -18.57
CA LEU A 187 7.59 -0.58 -17.65
C LEU A 187 7.71 -2.07 -17.27
N TYR A 188 8.06 -2.94 -18.23
CA TYR A 188 8.27 -4.36 -17.96
C TYR A 188 9.55 -4.62 -17.17
N GLU A 189 10.60 -3.82 -17.37
CA GLU A 189 11.80 -3.82 -16.52
C GLU A 189 11.45 -3.48 -15.06
N LEU A 190 10.66 -2.43 -14.84
CA LEU A 190 10.20 -2.04 -13.49
C LEU A 190 9.40 -3.14 -12.80
N GLN A 191 8.44 -3.73 -13.52
CA GLN A 191 7.63 -4.84 -13.01
C GLN A 191 8.51 -6.04 -12.65
N HIS A 192 9.46 -6.39 -13.52
CA HIS A 192 10.28 -7.57 -13.31
C HIS A 192 11.28 -7.38 -12.17
N HIS A 193 12.03 -6.27 -12.16
CA HIS A 193 13.02 -5.99 -11.12
C HIS A 193 12.39 -5.92 -9.72
N THR A 194 11.24 -5.25 -9.58
CA THR A 194 10.55 -5.20 -8.28
C THR A 194 10.03 -6.58 -7.87
N MET A 195 9.58 -7.42 -8.80
CA MET A 195 9.17 -8.79 -8.49
C MET A 195 10.35 -9.68 -8.06
N VAL A 196 11.49 -9.58 -8.73
CA VAL A 196 12.72 -10.29 -8.33
C VAL A 196 13.16 -9.88 -6.93
N ALA A 197 13.17 -8.58 -6.63
CA ALA A 197 13.54 -8.09 -5.31
C ALA A 197 12.56 -8.56 -4.23
N HIS A 198 11.26 -8.56 -4.53
CA HIS A 198 10.23 -9.08 -3.64
C HIS A 198 10.50 -10.54 -3.28
N MET A 199 10.60 -11.41 -4.29
CA MET A 199 10.76 -12.85 -4.05
C MET A 199 12.12 -13.20 -3.45
N SER A 200 13.16 -12.40 -3.72
CA SER A 200 14.49 -12.58 -3.10
C SER A 200 14.45 -12.32 -1.60
N LEU A 201 13.69 -11.32 -1.17
CA LEU A 201 13.51 -10.99 0.25
C LEU A 201 12.53 -11.95 0.93
N THR A 202 11.52 -12.47 0.21
CA THR A 202 10.66 -13.56 0.68
C THR A 202 11.50 -14.81 1.00
N GLU A 203 12.33 -15.26 0.05
CA GLU A 203 13.21 -16.42 0.24
C GLU A 203 14.18 -16.19 1.41
N TYR A 204 14.76 -15.00 1.53
CA TYR A 204 15.65 -14.66 2.63
C TYR A 204 14.94 -14.67 4.00
N LEU A 205 13.74 -14.07 4.11
CA LEU A 205 12.97 -14.06 5.35
C LEU A 205 12.67 -15.48 5.81
N HIS A 206 12.19 -16.33 4.92
CA HIS A 206 11.85 -17.73 5.24
C HIS A 206 13.06 -18.54 5.68
N GLN A 207 14.23 -18.31 5.08
CA GLN A 207 15.46 -19.01 5.44
C GLN A 207 16.05 -18.55 6.78
N THR A 208 15.97 -17.25 7.07
CA THR A 208 16.70 -16.65 8.21
C THR A 208 15.83 -16.41 9.44
N LYS A 209 14.53 -16.21 9.26
CA LYS A 209 13.56 -15.90 10.32
C LYS A 209 12.32 -16.82 10.19
N PRO A 210 12.48 -18.14 10.40
CA PRO A 210 11.37 -19.09 10.27
C PRO A 210 10.21 -18.71 11.21
N GLY A 211 9.00 -18.63 10.66
CA GLY A 211 7.79 -18.22 11.39
C GLY A 211 7.33 -16.79 11.13
N GLN A 212 8.19 -15.94 10.53
CA GLN A 212 7.79 -14.64 10.03
C GLN A 212 7.17 -14.75 8.64
N LEU A 213 6.24 -13.84 8.34
CA LEU A 213 5.33 -13.93 7.21
C LEU A 213 5.56 -12.80 6.22
N MET A 214 5.76 -13.13 4.95
CA MET A 214 5.86 -12.19 3.85
C MET A 214 4.54 -12.12 3.06
N GLY A 215 4.01 -10.92 2.91
CA GLY A 215 2.79 -10.65 2.14
C GLY A 215 3.10 -10.08 0.76
N GLY A 216 2.30 -10.49 -0.22
CA GLY A 216 2.26 -9.85 -1.53
C GLY A 216 1.16 -8.78 -1.53
N MET A 217 1.47 -7.53 -1.88
CA MET A 217 0.56 -6.39 -1.69
C MET A 217 0.22 -5.69 -3.01
N LEU A 218 -1.07 -5.56 -3.32
CA LEU A 218 -1.57 -4.86 -4.51
C LEU A 218 -2.46 -3.65 -4.18
N ALA A 219 -2.45 -2.62 -5.03
CA ALA A 219 -3.54 -1.65 -5.18
C ALA A 219 -4.67 -2.27 -5.99
N HIS A 220 -5.47 -3.14 -5.36
CA HIS A 220 -6.45 -3.90 -6.14
C HIS A 220 -7.75 -3.11 -6.28
N GLN A 221 -7.98 -2.56 -7.47
CA GLN A 221 -9.26 -1.98 -7.86
C GLN A 221 -10.05 -3.02 -8.67
N LEU A 222 -11.29 -3.30 -8.27
CA LEU A 222 -12.15 -4.18 -9.06
C LEU A 222 -12.51 -3.46 -10.36
N ILE A 223 -12.31 -4.12 -11.49
CA ILE A 223 -12.61 -3.57 -12.82
C ILE A 223 -13.92 -4.15 -13.33
N TYR A 224 -14.96 -3.33 -13.37
CA TYR A 224 -16.21 -3.69 -14.03
C TYR A 224 -16.15 -3.40 -15.53
N PRO A 225 -16.72 -4.25 -16.39
CA PRO A 225 -16.98 -3.88 -17.77
C PRO A 225 -18.09 -2.81 -17.83
N ALA A 226 -17.96 -1.83 -18.72
CA ALA A 226 -18.96 -0.76 -18.86
C ALA A 226 -20.34 -1.27 -19.30
N THR A 227 -20.37 -2.33 -20.11
CA THR A 227 -21.59 -3.01 -20.56
C THR A 227 -21.38 -4.53 -20.63
N CYS A 228 -22.42 -5.28 -21.01
CA CYS A 228 -22.31 -6.71 -21.32
C CYS A 228 -21.74 -6.99 -22.73
N LYS A 229 -21.28 -5.97 -23.45
CA LYS A 229 -20.59 -6.14 -24.73
C LYS A 229 -19.36 -7.04 -24.53
N PRO A 230 -19.16 -8.09 -25.35
CA PRO A 230 -18.04 -9.02 -25.18
C PRO A 230 -16.67 -8.33 -25.08
N CYS A 231 -16.45 -7.25 -25.83
CA CYS A 231 -15.19 -6.50 -25.78
C CYS A 231 -14.95 -5.79 -24.44
N ASP A 232 -16.00 -5.25 -23.79
CA ASP A 232 -15.84 -4.64 -22.45
C ASP A 232 -15.45 -5.71 -21.43
N ILE A 233 -16.11 -6.87 -21.48
CA ILE A 233 -15.81 -8.02 -20.61
C ILE A 233 -14.37 -8.48 -20.82
N PHE A 234 -13.97 -8.67 -22.08
CA PHE A 234 -12.64 -9.15 -22.44
C PHE A 234 -11.54 -8.15 -22.04
N CYS A 235 -11.71 -6.86 -22.33
CA CYS A 235 -10.74 -5.83 -21.93
C CYS A 235 -10.61 -5.73 -20.40
N ALA A 236 -11.73 -5.81 -19.65
CA ALA A 236 -11.69 -5.80 -18.19
C ALA A 236 -10.94 -7.03 -17.63
N GLN A 237 -11.17 -8.21 -18.20
CA GLN A 237 -10.48 -9.45 -17.82
C GLN A 237 -8.97 -9.39 -18.16
N GLN A 238 -8.61 -8.90 -19.34
CA GLN A 238 -7.20 -8.75 -19.72
C GLN A 238 -6.48 -7.76 -18.81
N TYR A 239 -7.09 -6.62 -18.52
CA TYR A 239 -6.50 -5.63 -17.63
C TYR A 239 -6.25 -6.21 -16.23
N ASP A 240 -7.24 -6.90 -15.66
CA ASP A 240 -7.08 -7.58 -14.37
C ASP A 240 -6.01 -8.69 -14.42
N GLU A 241 -5.91 -9.46 -15.51
CA GLU A 241 -4.86 -10.48 -15.65
C GLU A 241 -3.46 -9.85 -15.63
N PHE A 242 -3.24 -8.77 -16.38
CA PHE A 242 -1.92 -8.15 -16.52
C PHE A 242 -1.45 -7.44 -15.25
N LEU A 243 -2.37 -6.76 -14.56
CA LEU A 243 -2.04 -5.90 -13.42
C LEU A 243 -2.13 -6.66 -12.10
N ASN A 244 -3.10 -7.55 -11.94
CA ASN A 244 -3.37 -8.20 -10.66
C ASN A 244 -3.03 -9.70 -10.69
N GLN A 245 -3.70 -10.48 -11.54
CA GLN A 245 -3.56 -11.94 -11.50
C GLN A 245 -2.13 -12.39 -11.79
N ASN A 246 -1.43 -11.71 -12.70
CA ASN A 246 -0.02 -11.98 -13.02
C ASN A 246 0.89 -11.91 -11.78
N LEU A 247 0.69 -10.91 -10.91
CA LEU A 247 1.48 -10.79 -9.67
C LEU A 247 1.01 -11.79 -8.61
N LEU A 248 -0.32 -11.99 -8.47
CA LEU A 248 -0.88 -12.97 -7.53
C LEU A 248 -0.41 -14.40 -7.84
N ARG A 249 -0.25 -14.75 -9.12
CA ARG A 249 0.35 -16.02 -9.55
C ARG A 249 1.77 -16.18 -9.03
N VAL A 250 2.60 -15.14 -9.17
CA VAL A 250 3.98 -15.17 -8.65
C VAL A 250 3.97 -15.30 -7.13
N PHE A 251 3.13 -14.53 -6.43
CA PHE A 251 3.01 -14.64 -4.97
C PHE A 251 2.57 -16.05 -4.53
N ALA A 252 1.75 -16.73 -5.34
CA ALA A 252 1.33 -18.10 -5.09
C ALA A 252 2.37 -19.17 -5.53
N GLY A 253 3.54 -18.77 -6.02
CA GLY A 253 4.59 -19.67 -6.50
C GLY A 253 4.31 -20.33 -7.85
N GLN A 254 3.41 -19.75 -8.66
CA GLN A 254 3.02 -20.28 -9.98
C GLN A 254 3.77 -19.64 -11.15
N GLY A 255 4.65 -18.66 -10.89
CA GLY A 255 5.32 -17.88 -11.94
C GLY A 255 4.40 -16.86 -12.61
N TYR A 256 4.88 -16.25 -13.71
CA TYR A 256 4.10 -15.25 -14.44
C TYR A 256 2.96 -15.86 -15.26
N SER A 257 1.96 -15.01 -15.55
CA SER A 257 0.84 -15.36 -16.43
C SER A 257 1.32 -15.73 -17.84
N PRO A 258 0.82 -16.83 -18.42
CA PRO A 258 1.08 -17.16 -19.83
C PRO A 258 0.66 -16.04 -20.80
N ALA A 259 -0.41 -15.31 -20.51
CA ALA A 259 -0.89 -14.21 -21.35
C ALA A 259 0.10 -13.03 -21.35
N VAL A 260 0.66 -12.71 -20.18
CA VAL A 260 1.70 -11.68 -20.06
C VAL A 260 2.98 -12.12 -20.75
N MET A 261 3.41 -13.38 -20.55
CA MET A 261 4.62 -13.90 -21.19
C MET A 261 4.50 -13.99 -22.72
N ALA A 262 3.30 -14.18 -23.27
CA ALA A 262 3.07 -14.11 -24.71
C ALA A 262 3.33 -12.69 -25.26
N VAL A 263 2.92 -11.65 -24.53
CA VAL A 263 3.23 -10.25 -24.89
C VAL A 263 4.73 -9.97 -24.75
N VAL A 264 5.39 -10.48 -23.71
CA VAL A 264 6.85 -10.38 -23.56
C VAL A 264 7.57 -10.93 -24.78
N GLU A 265 7.16 -12.10 -25.28
CA GLU A 265 7.75 -12.70 -26.49
C GLU A 265 7.46 -11.87 -27.74
N GLN A 266 6.19 -11.45 -27.93
CA GLN A 266 5.77 -10.67 -29.09
C GLN A 266 6.50 -9.31 -29.19
N GLU A 267 6.71 -8.64 -28.06
CA GLU A 267 7.39 -7.35 -27.98
C GLU A 267 8.93 -7.47 -27.95
N GLY A 268 9.47 -8.70 -27.90
CA GLY A 268 10.92 -8.95 -27.85
C GLY A 268 11.56 -8.54 -26.51
N PHE A 269 10.82 -8.69 -25.41
CA PHE A 269 11.24 -8.34 -24.05
C PHE A 269 11.84 -9.52 -23.26
N GLY A 270 12.02 -10.68 -23.89
CA GLY A 270 12.47 -11.90 -23.22
C GLY A 270 13.81 -11.77 -22.49
N ASP A 271 14.68 -10.85 -22.91
CA ASP A 271 15.98 -10.62 -22.27
C ASP A 271 15.90 -9.94 -20.89
N ILE A 272 14.77 -9.32 -20.56
CA ILE A 272 14.50 -8.78 -19.21
C ILE A 272 14.41 -9.94 -18.19
N TYR A 273 13.86 -11.08 -18.61
CA TYR A 273 13.44 -12.20 -17.76
C TYR A 273 14.50 -13.29 -17.71
N ARG A 274 15.45 -13.17 -16.77
CA ARG A 274 16.55 -14.13 -16.65
C ARG A 274 16.07 -15.47 -16.07
N ALA A 275 16.73 -16.56 -16.48
CA ALA A 275 16.34 -17.91 -16.08
C ALA A 275 16.43 -18.11 -14.55
N GLU A 276 17.44 -17.52 -13.91
CA GLU A 276 17.62 -17.55 -12.46
C GLU A 276 16.50 -16.83 -11.70
N ASP A 277 16.00 -15.73 -12.26
CA ASP A 277 14.89 -14.95 -11.68
C ASP A 277 13.59 -15.74 -11.75
N LEU A 278 13.29 -16.35 -12.90
CA LEU A 278 12.11 -17.19 -13.06
C LEU A 278 12.17 -18.45 -12.17
N ALA A 279 13.36 -19.04 -11.99
CA ALA A 279 13.56 -20.18 -11.11
C ALA A 279 13.34 -19.84 -9.63
N LEU A 280 13.54 -18.59 -9.20
CA LEU A 280 13.21 -18.12 -7.85
C LEU A 280 11.70 -18.14 -7.60
N PHE A 281 10.89 -17.74 -8.58
CA PHE A 281 9.44 -17.66 -8.47
C PHE A 281 8.77 -19.03 -8.36
N ALA A 282 9.39 -20.08 -8.90
CA ALA A 282 8.85 -21.44 -8.84
C ALA A 282 9.06 -22.13 -7.48
N ARG A 283 9.98 -21.63 -6.64
CA ARG A 283 10.34 -22.27 -5.35
C ARG A 283 10.01 -21.43 -4.12
N THR A 284 9.58 -20.19 -4.33
CA THR A 284 9.27 -19.24 -3.26
C THR A 284 7.82 -18.81 -3.42
N LYS A 285 7.11 -18.65 -2.31
CA LYS A 285 5.73 -18.16 -2.30
C LYS A 285 5.52 -17.27 -1.08
N ASN A 286 4.50 -16.42 -1.13
CA ASN A 286 4.07 -15.59 -0.03
C ASN A 286 3.21 -16.39 0.97
N ASP A 287 3.12 -15.85 2.17
CA ASP A 287 2.35 -16.44 3.26
C ASP A 287 0.91 -15.92 3.32
N TYR A 288 0.68 -14.70 2.81
CA TYR A 288 -0.63 -14.07 2.74
C TYR A 288 -0.72 -13.08 1.58
N MET A 289 -1.95 -12.75 1.19
CA MET A 289 -2.24 -11.79 0.13
C MET A 289 -2.84 -10.53 0.73
N ALA A 290 -2.15 -9.41 0.55
CA ALA A 290 -2.55 -8.12 1.03
C ALA A 290 -3.03 -7.22 -0.11
N PHE A 291 -3.90 -6.27 0.21
CA PHE A 291 -4.30 -5.26 -0.77
C PHE A 291 -4.77 -3.96 -0.10
N SER A 292 -4.62 -2.87 -0.84
CA SER A 292 -5.37 -1.63 -0.61
C SER A 292 -6.65 -1.64 -1.44
N TYR A 293 -7.70 -1.04 -0.90
CA TYR A 293 -8.96 -0.84 -1.61
C TYR A 293 -9.59 0.49 -1.21
N TYR A 294 -9.95 1.28 -2.22
CA TYR A 294 -10.62 2.55 -2.02
C TYR A 294 -11.86 2.70 -2.90
N ALA A 295 -11.79 2.17 -4.12
CA ALA A 295 -12.82 2.27 -5.14
C ALA A 295 -12.65 1.14 -6.17
N SER A 296 -13.76 0.79 -6.83
CA SER A 296 -13.76 0.07 -8.09
C SER A 296 -13.63 1.03 -9.29
N LYS A 297 -13.34 0.47 -10.46
CA LYS A 297 -13.26 1.17 -11.74
C LYS A 297 -14.19 0.53 -12.76
N THR A 298 -14.50 1.25 -13.83
CA THR A 298 -15.25 0.72 -14.96
C THR A 298 -14.50 0.98 -16.26
N LEU A 299 -14.44 -0.03 -17.13
CA LEU A 299 -13.69 0.00 -18.38
C LEU A 299 -14.64 -0.11 -19.59
N ASP A 300 -14.57 0.86 -20.49
CA ASP A 300 -15.29 0.93 -21.76
C ASP A 300 -14.31 0.67 -22.91
N SER A 301 -14.49 -0.45 -23.62
CA SER A 301 -13.56 -0.88 -24.67
C SER A 301 -13.58 0.05 -25.89
N ASP A 302 -14.68 0.76 -26.15
CA ASP A 302 -14.79 1.62 -27.35
C ASP A 302 -13.94 2.89 -27.22
N ALA A 303 -13.58 3.25 -25.99
CA ALA A 303 -12.71 4.40 -25.71
C ALA A 303 -11.21 4.05 -25.78
N ILE A 304 -10.85 2.77 -25.90
CA ILE A 304 -9.47 2.30 -25.97
C ILE A 304 -9.00 2.33 -27.44
N PRO A 305 -7.98 3.12 -27.80
CA PRO A 305 -7.44 3.13 -29.16
C PRO A 305 -6.88 1.76 -29.57
N GLU A 306 -7.03 1.40 -30.84
CA GLU A 306 -6.44 0.18 -31.39
C GLU A 306 -4.91 0.17 -31.21
N GLY A 307 -4.35 -0.99 -30.85
CA GLY A 307 -2.91 -1.13 -30.59
C GLY A 307 -2.44 -0.60 -29.23
N THR A 308 -3.34 -0.06 -28.40
CA THR A 308 -2.99 0.32 -27.01
C THR A 308 -2.53 -0.92 -26.23
N PRO A 309 -1.36 -0.91 -25.58
CA PRO A 309 -0.96 -2.03 -24.72
C PRO A 309 -1.89 -2.14 -23.50
N VAL A 310 -2.14 -3.37 -23.04
CA VAL A 310 -3.10 -3.65 -21.94
C VAL A 310 -2.83 -2.80 -20.70
N ASN A 311 -1.56 -2.57 -20.36
CA ASN A 311 -1.11 -1.75 -19.23
C ASN A 311 -1.67 -0.31 -19.24
N TYR A 312 -2.12 0.19 -20.39
CA TYR A 312 -2.64 1.55 -20.60
C TYR A 312 -4.16 1.59 -20.79
N TYR A 313 -4.88 0.47 -20.69
CA TYR A 313 -6.32 0.45 -20.95
C TYR A 313 -7.10 1.42 -20.06
N LEU A 314 -6.84 1.47 -18.75
CA LEU A 314 -7.55 2.41 -17.87
C LEU A 314 -7.28 3.89 -18.20
N LEU A 315 -6.11 4.23 -18.74
CA LEU A 315 -5.81 5.61 -19.13
C LEU A 315 -6.77 6.14 -20.21
N HIS A 316 -7.29 5.25 -21.04
CA HIS A 316 -8.17 5.60 -22.16
C HIS A 316 -9.63 5.18 -21.94
N GLY A 317 -9.84 3.99 -21.37
CA GLY A 317 -11.14 3.35 -21.24
C GLY A 317 -11.84 3.58 -19.90
N GLU A 318 -11.24 4.30 -18.94
CA GLU A 318 -11.90 4.55 -17.66
C GLU A 318 -13.20 5.35 -17.84
N LYS A 319 -14.26 4.88 -17.18
CA LYS A 319 -15.57 5.53 -17.13
C LYS A 319 -16.12 5.47 -15.71
N ASN A 320 -16.92 6.47 -15.35
CA ASN A 320 -17.66 6.42 -14.10
C ASN A 320 -18.78 5.38 -14.18
N ASN A 321 -18.88 4.54 -13.16
CA ASN A 321 -20.02 3.67 -12.96
C ASN A 321 -21.25 4.50 -12.52
N PRO A 322 -22.35 4.55 -13.30
CA PRO A 322 -23.50 5.40 -13.00
C PRO A 322 -24.30 4.95 -11.75
N TYR A 323 -23.99 3.77 -11.20
CA TYR A 323 -24.67 3.20 -10.03
C TYR A 323 -23.96 3.49 -8.71
N LEU A 324 -22.77 4.10 -8.74
CA LEU A 324 -21.97 4.39 -7.56
C LEU A 324 -21.89 5.89 -7.25
N LYS A 325 -21.88 6.23 -5.97
CA LYS A 325 -21.57 7.58 -5.49
C LYS A 325 -20.06 7.81 -5.52
N ALA A 326 -19.62 9.07 -5.58
CA ALA A 326 -18.20 9.42 -5.60
C ALA A 326 -17.86 10.55 -4.62
N THR A 327 -16.60 10.58 -4.19
CA THR A 327 -16.00 11.69 -3.40
C THR A 327 -15.62 12.88 -4.30
N GLU A 328 -15.10 13.96 -3.70
CA GLU A 328 -14.57 15.14 -4.40
C GLU A 328 -13.42 14.81 -5.35
N TRP A 329 -12.70 13.71 -5.12
CA TRP A 329 -11.65 13.19 -6.01
C TRP A 329 -12.17 12.17 -7.03
N ASN A 330 -13.48 12.11 -7.23
CA ASN A 330 -14.17 11.14 -8.10
C ASN A 330 -13.86 9.67 -7.75
N TRP A 331 -13.51 9.37 -6.49
CA TRP A 331 -13.35 7.99 -6.03
C TRP A 331 -14.71 7.39 -5.72
N GLN A 332 -15.10 6.34 -6.46
CA GLN A 332 -16.41 5.72 -6.35
C GLN A 332 -16.50 4.76 -5.16
N ILE A 333 -17.52 4.93 -4.32
CA ILE A 333 -17.69 4.18 -3.08
C ILE A 333 -18.39 2.85 -3.40
N ASP A 334 -17.66 1.74 -3.28
CA ASP A 334 -18.14 0.41 -3.63
C ASP A 334 -17.71 -0.67 -2.61
N PRO A 335 -18.47 -0.88 -1.54
CA PRO A 335 -18.17 -1.95 -0.57
C PRO A 335 -18.36 -3.35 -1.17
N LEU A 336 -19.19 -3.52 -2.19
CA LEU A 336 -19.38 -4.83 -2.82
C LEU A 336 -18.14 -5.24 -3.63
N GLY A 337 -17.48 -4.29 -4.28
CA GLY A 337 -16.20 -4.52 -4.94
C GLY A 337 -15.12 -4.97 -3.95
N PHE A 338 -15.14 -4.46 -2.72
CA PHE A 338 -14.24 -4.89 -1.64
C PHE A 338 -14.45 -6.37 -1.26
N ARG A 339 -15.70 -6.77 -1.00
CA ARG A 339 -16.06 -8.18 -0.78
C ARG A 339 -15.64 -9.06 -1.94
N THR A 340 -15.92 -8.62 -3.17
CA THR A 340 -15.62 -9.37 -4.40
C THR A 340 -14.13 -9.71 -4.51
N ILE A 341 -13.24 -8.77 -4.21
CA ILE A 341 -11.79 -9.02 -4.23
C ILE A 341 -11.37 -10.02 -3.15
N ILE A 342 -11.87 -9.88 -1.92
CA ILE A 342 -11.58 -10.81 -0.82
C ILE A 342 -12.00 -12.23 -1.20
N THR A 343 -13.22 -12.39 -1.69
CA THR A 343 -13.78 -13.67 -2.11
C THR A 343 -13.00 -14.27 -3.27
N ARG A 344 -12.57 -13.45 -4.23
CA ARG A 344 -11.74 -13.91 -5.35
C ARG A 344 -10.37 -14.38 -4.88
N TYR A 345 -9.72 -13.66 -3.97
CA TYR A 345 -8.43 -14.09 -3.42
C TYR A 345 -8.53 -15.45 -2.73
N ALA A 346 -9.57 -15.65 -1.92
CA ALA A 346 -9.82 -16.90 -1.23
C ALA A 346 -10.06 -18.07 -2.21
N ASN A 347 -10.88 -17.85 -3.26
CA ASN A 347 -11.22 -18.89 -4.24
C ASN A 347 -10.04 -19.28 -5.14
N ASP A 348 -9.33 -18.28 -5.68
CA ASP A 348 -8.35 -18.49 -6.73
C ASP A 348 -7.00 -18.94 -6.15
N TRP A 349 -6.59 -18.38 -5.00
CA TRP A 349 -5.24 -18.54 -4.46
C TRP A 349 -5.16 -19.36 -3.17
N ARG A 350 -6.25 -19.39 -2.40
CA ARG A 350 -6.34 -20.14 -1.13
C ARG A 350 -5.24 -19.76 -0.12
N LEU A 351 -4.82 -18.50 -0.14
CA LEU A 351 -3.98 -17.90 0.89
C LEU A 351 -4.82 -16.98 1.78
N PRO A 352 -4.47 -16.81 3.06
CA PRO A 352 -5.12 -15.84 3.93
C PRO A 352 -5.06 -14.43 3.32
N VAL A 353 -6.16 -13.69 3.44
CA VAL A 353 -6.33 -12.36 2.86
C VAL A 353 -6.16 -11.30 3.94
N PHE A 354 -5.46 -10.21 3.63
CA PHE A 354 -5.25 -9.10 4.56
C PHE A 354 -5.51 -7.75 3.88
N PRO A 355 -6.73 -7.21 3.96
CA PRO A 355 -6.98 -5.81 3.65
C PRO A 355 -6.20 -4.91 4.60
N ILE A 356 -5.20 -4.19 4.08
CA ILE A 356 -4.28 -3.39 4.90
C ILE A 356 -4.32 -1.90 4.58
N GLU A 357 -5.13 -1.47 3.63
CA GLU A 357 -5.46 -0.07 3.45
C GLU A 357 -6.90 0.03 2.94
N ASN A 358 -7.78 0.64 3.73
CA ASN A 358 -9.13 1.03 3.30
C ASN A 358 -9.55 2.28 4.05
N GLY A 359 -10.17 3.23 3.36
CA GLY A 359 -10.55 4.49 3.98
C GLY A 359 -11.13 5.48 2.98
N ILE A 360 -11.66 6.58 3.50
CA ILE A 360 -12.27 7.64 2.71
C ILE A 360 -11.58 8.97 3.00
N GLY A 361 -11.10 9.61 1.93
CA GLY A 361 -10.53 10.95 1.98
C GLY A 361 -11.60 11.99 1.68
N VAL A 362 -11.79 12.95 2.59
CA VAL A 362 -12.75 14.06 2.48
C VAL A 362 -12.14 15.37 2.92
N ILE A 363 -12.74 16.49 2.51
CA ILE A 363 -12.34 17.82 2.98
C ILE A 363 -12.98 18.10 4.34
N GLU A 364 -12.14 18.37 5.35
CA GLU A 364 -12.61 18.69 6.70
C GLU A 364 -11.84 19.87 7.29
N SER A 365 -12.54 20.64 8.12
CA SER A 365 -11.97 21.74 8.91
C SER A 365 -12.44 21.61 10.35
N TRP A 366 -11.52 21.84 11.29
CA TRP A 366 -11.80 21.85 12.72
C TRP A 366 -12.04 23.27 13.21
N ASP A 367 -13.10 23.49 13.99
CA ASP A 367 -13.47 24.80 14.53
C ASP A 367 -12.64 25.22 15.76
N GLY A 368 -11.71 24.37 16.21
CA GLY A 368 -10.86 24.60 17.37
C GLY A 368 -11.50 24.23 18.72
N ILE A 369 -12.78 23.79 18.72
CA ILE A 369 -13.57 23.59 19.94
C ILE A 369 -14.24 22.21 19.94
N ASN A 370 -14.98 21.88 18.90
CA ASN A 370 -15.82 20.69 18.83
C ASN A 370 -15.18 19.59 17.97
N PRO A 371 -15.35 18.31 18.32
CA PRO A 371 -15.01 17.21 17.42
C PRO A 371 -15.71 17.36 16.07
N ILE A 372 -15.01 17.00 14.99
CA ILE A 372 -15.61 17.00 13.63
C ILE A 372 -16.68 15.91 13.57
N ASP A 373 -17.89 16.27 13.11
CA ASP A 373 -18.93 15.29 12.77
C ASP A 373 -18.66 14.71 11.37
N ASP A 374 -18.02 13.56 11.36
CA ASP A 374 -17.64 12.81 10.17
C ASP A 374 -18.45 11.53 9.99
N THR A 375 -19.78 11.63 10.13
CA THR A 375 -20.70 10.49 9.98
C THR A 375 -20.53 9.75 8.64
N TYR A 376 -20.17 10.44 7.56
CA TYR A 376 -19.88 9.81 6.27
C TYR A 376 -18.68 8.83 6.32
N ARG A 377 -17.70 9.07 7.21
CA ARG A 377 -16.55 8.18 7.41
C ARG A 377 -16.97 6.93 8.16
N ILE A 378 -17.84 7.10 9.16
CA ILE A 378 -18.49 5.98 9.86
C ILE A 378 -19.26 5.12 8.85
N ASP A 379 -20.09 5.72 8.01
CA ASP A 379 -20.90 4.99 7.03
C ASP A 379 -20.03 4.25 6.01
N TYR A 380 -18.93 4.86 5.54
CA TYR A 380 -17.97 4.21 4.64
C TYR A 380 -17.34 2.97 5.29
N HIS A 381 -16.73 3.12 6.48
CA HIS A 381 -16.05 2.01 7.15
C HIS A 381 -17.03 0.91 7.56
N ARG A 382 -18.22 1.27 8.08
CA ARG A 382 -19.28 0.29 8.40
C ARG A 382 -19.60 -0.58 7.19
N ALA A 383 -19.88 0.04 6.03
CA ALA A 383 -20.26 -0.70 4.83
C ALA A 383 -19.15 -1.64 4.35
N HIS A 384 -17.87 -1.22 4.42
CA HIS A 384 -16.74 -2.06 4.00
C HIS A 384 -16.43 -3.18 5.00
N ILE A 385 -16.54 -2.92 6.31
CA ILE A 385 -16.37 -3.94 7.35
C ILE A 385 -17.50 -4.98 7.25
N GLU A 386 -18.75 -4.56 7.02
CA GLU A 386 -19.88 -5.46 6.76
C GLU A 386 -19.65 -6.33 5.52
N ALA A 387 -19.15 -5.74 4.43
CA ALA A 387 -18.82 -6.46 3.21
C ALA A 387 -17.71 -7.50 3.42
N MET A 388 -16.66 -7.15 4.18
CA MET A 388 -15.60 -8.09 4.60
C MET A 388 -16.16 -9.21 5.47
N LYS A 389 -17.00 -8.90 6.48
CA LYS A 389 -17.66 -9.92 7.31
C LYS A 389 -18.48 -10.87 6.45
N ALA A 390 -19.19 -10.37 5.45
CA ALA A 390 -19.93 -11.22 4.53
C ALA A 390 -18.99 -12.10 3.68
N ALA A 391 -17.86 -11.57 3.20
CA ALA A 391 -16.82 -12.40 2.55
C ALA A 391 -16.34 -13.54 3.46
N MET A 392 -16.16 -13.27 4.76
CA MET A 392 -15.70 -14.27 5.73
C MET A 392 -16.78 -15.31 6.05
N PHE A 393 -17.99 -14.88 6.41
CA PHE A 393 -19.02 -15.76 6.98
C PHE A 393 -19.97 -16.36 5.94
N GLU A 394 -20.15 -15.71 4.80
CA GLU A 394 -21.01 -16.20 3.71
C GLU A 394 -20.18 -16.85 2.60
N ASP A 395 -19.05 -16.24 2.22
CA ASP A 395 -18.22 -16.71 1.10
C ASP A 395 -17.08 -17.64 1.54
N GLY A 396 -16.76 -17.71 2.84
CA GLY A 396 -15.77 -18.61 3.42
C GLY A 396 -14.32 -18.12 3.33
N ALA A 397 -14.09 -16.82 3.10
CA ALA A 397 -12.75 -16.27 3.01
C ALA A 397 -12.04 -16.21 4.38
N GLU A 398 -10.79 -16.66 4.44
CA GLU A 398 -9.92 -16.45 5.60
C GLU A 398 -9.32 -15.04 5.53
N VAL A 399 -9.76 -14.17 6.45
CA VAL A 399 -9.27 -12.79 6.55
C VAL A 399 -8.50 -12.59 7.86
N ILE A 400 -7.24 -12.16 7.75
CA ILE A 400 -6.32 -11.97 8.89
C ILE A 400 -6.76 -10.78 9.77
N GLY A 401 -7.19 -9.69 9.14
CA GLY A 401 -7.45 -8.43 9.82
C GLY A 401 -7.99 -7.36 8.89
N TYR A 402 -8.15 -6.16 9.41
CA TYR A 402 -8.53 -4.95 8.69
C TYR A 402 -7.70 -3.77 9.20
N LEU A 403 -6.83 -3.23 8.34
CA LEU A 403 -6.12 -1.99 8.64
C LEU A 403 -6.72 -0.83 7.83
N GLY A 404 -7.18 0.19 8.55
CA GLY A 404 -7.60 1.43 7.92
C GLY A 404 -6.40 2.23 7.42
N TRP A 405 -6.61 3.05 6.40
CA TRP A 405 -5.57 3.91 5.84
C TRP A 405 -5.54 5.27 6.53
N GLY A 406 -4.40 5.65 7.11
CA GLY A 406 -4.20 6.97 7.69
C GLY A 406 -5.26 7.35 8.72
N LEU A 407 -5.58 6.44 9.64
CA LEU A 407 -6.59 6.62 10.69
C LEU A 407 -6.23 7.72 11.70
N ILE A 408 -4.97 8.13 11.73
CA ILE A 408 -4.56 9.46 12.18
C ILE A 408 -4.18 10.22 10.90
N ASP A 409 -4.75 11.41 10.70
CA ASP A 409 -4.60 12.18 9.46
C ASP A 409 -3.13 12.20 8.99
N ILE A 410 -2.95 12.01 7.68
CA ILE A 410 -1.65 11.97 7.00
C ILE A 410 -1.67 12.94 5.80
N LEU A 411 -0.51 13.32 5.27
CA LEU A 411 -0.48 13.90 3.92
C LEU A 411 -0.99 12.86 2.94
N SER A 412 -1.87 13.20 2.00
CA SER A 412 -2.24 12.25 0.94
C SER A 412 -1.03 11.88 0.07
N SER A 413 -1.13 10.83 -0.76
CA SER A 413 -0.04 10.40 -1.66
C SER A 413 0.36 11.44 -2.73
N GLN A 414 -0.42 12.53 -2.85
CA GLN A 414 -0.14 13.69 -3.68
C GLN A 414 0.22 14.95 -2.86
N GLY A 415 0.35 14.82 -1.53
CA GLY A 415 0.73 15.92 -0.64
C GLY A 415 -0.41 16.86 -0.27
N ASP A 416 -1.67 16.56 -0.61
CA ASP A 416 -2.82 17.36 -0.21
C ASP A 416 -3.33 16.95 1.18
N MET A 417 -3.10 17.81 2.18
CA MET A 417 -3.56 17.71 3.57
C MET A 417 -5.07 17.99 3.70
N ARG A 418 -5.69 18.65 2.73
CA ARG A 418 -7.15 18.85 2.74
C ARG A 418 -7.89 17.53 2.56
N LYS A 419 -7.25 16.53 1.93
CA LYS A 419 -7.77 15.17 1.80
C LYS A 419 -7.50 14.38 3.09
N ARG A 420 -8.43 14.45 4.03
CA ARG A 420 -8.28 13.86 5.37
C ARG A 420 -8.91 12.48 5.46
N TYR A 421 -8.16 11.54 6.02
CA TYR A 421 -8.53 10.13 6.13
C TYR A 421 -8.86 9.70 7.56
N GLY A 422 -8.29 10.41 8.55
CA GLY A 422 -8.22 9.91 9.91
C GLY A 422 -9.55 9.88 10.63
N VAL A 423 -9.65 9.00 11.63
CA VAL A 423 -10.57 9.16 12.75
C VAL A 423 -9.99 10.11 13.81
N VAL A 424 -8.69 10.43 13.71
CA VAL A 424 -8.02 11.50 14.44
C VAL A 424 -7.57 12.57 13.45
N TYR A 425 -8.06 13.78 13.64
CA TYR A 425 -7.66 14.97 12.89
C TYR A 425 -6.26 15.43 13.34
N VAL A 426 -5.41 15.85 12.40
CA VAL A 426 -4.15 16.53 12.72
C VAL A 426 -4.29 17.99 12.33
N ASN A 427 -4.15 18.88 13.32
CA ASN A 427 -4.31 20.32 13.15
C ASN A 427 -3.12 20.93 12.42
N ARG A 428 -3.22 20.91 11.09
CA ARG A 428 -2.35 21.54 10.10
C ARG A 428 -3.08 21.69 8.77
N GLU A 429 -2.53 22.49 7.88
CA GLU A 429 -2.93 22.62 6.48
C GLU A 429 -1.75 22.33 5.54
N ASN A 430 -1.94 22.52 4.23
CA ASN A 430 -0.88 22.37 3.23
C ASN A 430 0.32 23.29 3.50
N HIS A 431 0.04 24.55 3.88
CA HIS A 431 1.04 25.63 3.96
C HIS A 431 1.16 26.25 5.35
N ASP A 432 0.43 25.72 6.33
CA ASP A 432 0.49 26.15 7.73
C ASP A 432 0.49 24.92 8.63
N LEU A 433 1.58 24.73 9.38
CA LEU A 433 1.71 23.59 10.28
C LEU A 433 0.83 23.70 11.53
N LYS A 434 0.33 24.90 11.84
CA LYS A 434 -0.43 25.20 13.07
C LYS A 434 0.30 24.61 14.29
N ASP A 435 -0.39 23.82 15.12
CA ASP A 435 0.19 23.19 16.33
C ASP A 435 0.37 21.66 16.22
N LEU A 436 -0.02 21.06 15.08
CA LEU A 436 0.03 19.62 14.80
C LEU A 436 -0.72 18.75 15.81
N LYS A 437 -1.64 19.33 16.59
CA LYS A 437 -2.40 18.63 17.62
C LYS A 437 -3.26 17.51 17.00
N ARG A 438 -3.31 16.36 17.70
CA ARG A 438 -4.22 15.26 17.39
C ARG A 438 -5.57 15.50 18.05
N VAL A 439 -6.65 15.43 17.27
CA VAL A 439 -8.03 15.70 17.72
C VAL A 439 -8.94 14.55 17.28
N PRO A 440 -9.42 13.69 18.20
CA PRO A 440 -10.41 12.67 17.89
C PRO A 440 -11.67 13.24 17.22
N LYS A 441 -12.09 12.64 16.10
CA LYS A 441 -13.34 12.95 15.38
C LYS A 441 -14.49 12.10 15.94
N LYS A 442 -15.72 12.30 15.46
CA LYS A 442 -16.87 11.47 15.87
C LYS A 442 -16.65 9.99 15.54
N SER A 443 -16.03 9.69 14.41
CA SER A 443 -15.65 8.33 13.98
C SER A 443 -14.66 7.63 14.92
N TYR A 444 -13.91 8.37 15.75
CA TYR A 444 -13.01 7.79 16.76
C TYR A 444 -13.79 6.95 17.78
N ALA A 445 -14.85 7.54 18.36
CA ALA A 445 -15.67 6.88 19.37
C ALA A 445 -16.39 5.66 18.79
N TRP A 446 -16.87 5.78 17.55
CA TRP A 446 -17.47 4.68 16.81
C TRP A 446 -16.48 3.54 16.57
N LEU A 447 -15.31 3.84 16.00
CA LEU A 447 -14.32 2.80 15.68
C LEU A 447 -13.79 2.11 16.94
N LYS A 448 -13.63 2.86 18.04
CA LYS A 448 -13.32 2.29 19.36
C LYS A 448 -14.33 1.22 19.78
N GLN A 449 -15.63 1.51 19.67
CA GLN A 449 -16.68 0.54 19.99
C GLN A 449 -16.62 -0.69 19.07
N VAL A 450 -16.39 -0.50 17.77
CA VAL A 450 -16.24 -1.61 16.83
C VAL A 450 -15.09 -2.53 17.24
N ILE A 451 -13.91 -1.97 17.49
CA ILE A 451 -12.70 -2.75 17.80
C ILE A 451 -12.83 -3.46 19.16
N HIS A 452 -13.25 -2.76 20.22
CA HIS A 452 -13.41 -3.35 21.57
C HIS A 452 -14.49 -4.45 21.61
N THR A 453 -15.50 -4.37 20.74
CA THR A 453 -16.52 -5.42 20.62
C THR A 453 -16.15 -6.50 19.59
N ASN A 454 -14.96 -6.41 18.99
CA ASN A 454 -14.47 -7.25 17.89
C ASN A 454 -15.50 -7.38 16.75
N GLY A 455 -16.02 -6.24 16.31
CA GLY A 455 -16.98 -6.10 15.21
C GLY A 455 -18.39 -6.58 15.54
N ARG A 456 -18.76 -6.80 16.82
CA ARG A 456 -20.14 -7.16 17.20
C ARG A 456 -21.09 -5.97 17.18
N GLU A 457 -20.61 -4.78 17.53
CA GLU A 457 -21.36 -3.52 17.50
C GLU A 457 -20.77 -2.61 16.43
N MET A 458 -21.62 -2.08 15.53
CA MET A 458 -21.25 -1.22 14.39
C MET A 458 -22.24 -0.09 14.21
#